data_AF-A0A821GZ64-F1
#
_entry.id   AF-A0A821GZ64-F1
#
_cell.length_a   1.000
_cell.length_b   1.000
_cell.length_c   1.000
_cell.angle_alpha   90.00
_cell.angle_beta   90.00
_cell.angle_gamma   90.00
#
_symmetry.space_group_name_H-M   'P 1'
#
loop_
_entity.id
_entity.type
_entity.pdbx_description
1 polymer ?
#
loop_
_entity_poly.entity_id
_entity_poly.type
_entity_poly.pdbx_seq_one_letter_code
_entity_poly.pdbx_strand_id
1 'polypeptide(L)'
;MTAKTSHKWATVFIKGDYEEFSNDLRGGKQRDSFYDTFPESEADARAFVVQACSQKSARVKAADLAQFIDTKYYELTEIQKQIGDDLIRSERSCRLDLRKWGAKFEAN
;
A
#
# COMPACT_ATOMS: atom_id res chain seq x y z
N MET A 1 18.02 -1.99 14.00
CA MET A 1 17.50 -0.91 14.86
C MET A 1 18.70 -0.33 15.59
N THR A 2 18.99 0.97 15.47
CA THR A 2 20.17 1.56 16.14
C THR A 2 19.77 2.03 17.53
N ALA A 3 20.71 2.12 18.48
CA ALA A 3 20.43 2.57 19.84
C ALA A 3 19.71 3.94 19.88
N LYS A 4 19.99 4.82 18.91
CA LYS A 4 19.31 6.11 18.72
C LYS A 4 17.82 5.96 18.40
N THR A 5 17.45 4.96 17.58
CA THR A 5 16.04 4.70 17.26
C THR A 5 15.29 4.12 18.45
N SER A 6 15.91 3.22 19.20
CA SER A 6 15.31 2.63 20.41
C SER A 6 15.08 3.67 21.50
N HIS A 7 16.02 4.60 21.70
CA HIS A 7 15.89 5.68 22.69
C HIS A 7 14.75 6.65 22.36
N LYS A 8 14.58 6.98 21.07
CA LYS A 8 13.45 7.81 20.61
C LYS A 8 12.11 7.17 20.97
N TRP A 9 11.91 5.88 20.65
CA TRP A 9 10.64 5.19 20.92
C TRP A 9 10.35 4.99 22.40
N ALA A 10 11.37 4.70 23.21
CA ALA A 10 11.23 4.67 24.67
C ALA A 10 10.75 6.02 25.21
N THR A 11 11.27 7.12 24.66
CA THR A 11 10.88 8.47 25.07
C THR A 11 9.44 8.81 24.68
N VAL A 12 9.02 8.47 23.45
CA VAL A 12 7.64 8.65 22.97
C VAL A 12 6.65 7.87 23.86
N PHE A 13 7.00 6.62 24.21
CA PHE A 13 6.17 5.77 25.06
C PHE A 13 6.06 6.30 26.50
N ILE A 14 7.17 6.75 27.11
CA ILE A 14 7.17 7.32 28.46
C ILE A 14 6.39 8.63 28.51
N LYS A 15 6.47 9.45 27.46
CA LYS A 15 5.76 10.73 27.39
C LYS A 15 4.27 10.60 27.07
N GLY A 16 3.80 9.38 26.76
CA GLY A 16 2.41 9.15 26.37
C GLY A 16 2.03 9.86 25.07
N ASP A 17 3.01 10.15 24.21
CA ASP A 17 2.79 10.79 22.91
C ASP A 17 2.37 9.71 21.89
N TYR A 18 1.14 9.23 22.07
CA TYR A 18 0.57 8.16 21.26
C TYR A 18 0.24 8.61 19.84
N GLU A 19 0.22 9.92 19.55
CA GLU A 19 0.04 10.42 18.19
C GLU A 19 1.27 10.14 17.33
N GLU A 20 2.49 10.41 17.81
CA GLU A 20 3.71 10.10 17.07
C GLU A 20 3.87 8.57 16.88
N PHE A 21 3.44 7.78 17.87
CA PHE A 21 3.42 6.31 17.79
C PHE A 21 2.37 5.78 16.80
N SER A 22 1.15 6.33 16.80
CA SER A 22 0.07 5.94 15.89
C SER A 22 0.41 6.28 14.44
N ASN A 23 1.08 7.43 14.23
CA ASN A 23 1.50 7.89 12.91
C ASN A 23 2.70 7.12 12.32
N ASP A 24 3.43 6.33 13.11
CA ASP A 24 4.56 5.50 12.62
C ASP A 24 4.10 4.25 11.85
N LEU A 25 2.79 3.99 11.75
CA LEU A 25 2.20 2.86 10.99
C LEU A 25 2.66 1.47 11.45
N ARG A 26 3.37 1.36 12.58
CA ARG A 26 3.88 0.08 13.13
C ARG A 26 2.97 -0.57 14.17
N GLY A 27 1.95 0.15 14.67
CA GLY A 27 1.23 -0.21 15.89
C GLY A 27 -0.25 -0.58 15.76
N GLY A 28 -0.88 -0.51 14.59
CA GLY A 28 -2.30 -0.80 14.46
C GLY A 28 -2.68 -1.34 13.10
N LYS A 29 -3.56 -2.34 13.07
CA LYS A 29 -4.34 -2.68 11.86
C LYS A 29 -5.10 -1.40 11.52
N GLN A 30 -4.70 -0.68 10.47
CA GLN A 30 -5.48 0.47 10.01
C GLN A 30 -6.89 -0.05 9.75
N ARG A 31 -7.85 0.44 10.54
CA ARG A 31 -9.21 -0.13 10.61
C ARG A 31 -10.03 0.07 9.33
N ASP A 32 -9.47 0.73 8.33
CA ASP A 32 -10.07 0.92 7.01
C ASP A 32 -9.02 0.65 5.92
N SER A 33 -8.44 -0.56 5.89
CA SER A 33 -7.67 -0.96 4.71
C SER A 33 -8.65 -1.01 3.54
N PHE A 34 -8.34 -0.38 2.40
CA PHE A 34 -9.15 -0.47 1.17
C PHE A 34 -9.57 -1.92 0.84
N TYR A 35 -8.70 -2.89 1.14
CA TYR A 35 -8.95 -4.31 0.95
C TYR A 35 -9.83 -4.98 2.01
N ASP A 36 -10.07 -4.34 3.16
CA ASP A 36 -11.09 -4.81 4.11
C ASP A 36 -12.51 -4.59 3.52
N THR A 37 -12.69 -3.54 2.69
CA THR A 37 -13.94 -3.24 1.98
C THR A 37 -14.05 -3.95 0.63
N PHE A 38 -12.93 -4.10 -0.09
CA PHE A 38 -12.86 -4.75 -1.40
C PHE A 38 -11.84 -5.91 -1.41
N PRO A 39 -12.14 -7.03 -0.73
CA PRO A 39 -11.21 -8.15 -0.61
C PRO A 39 -10.92 -8.82 -1.96
N GLU A 40 -11.88 -8.86 -2.88
CA GLU A 40 -11.70 -9.36 -4.25
C GLU A 40 -10.66 -8.55 -5.03
N SER A 41 -10.62 -7.22 -4.82
CA SER A 41 -9.61 -6.36 -5.42
C SER A 41 -8.20 -6.71 -4.93
N GLU A 42 -8.05 -7.17 -3.67
CA GLU A 42 -6.75 -7.60 -3.15
C GLU A 42 -6.23 -8.85 -3.85
N ALA A 43 -7.09 -9.84 -4.05
CA ALA A 43 -6.74 -11.09 -4.70
C ALA A 43 -6.26 -10.84 -6.14
N ASP A 44 -7.00 -10.04 -6.89
CA ASP A 44 -6.67 -9.66 -8.26
C ASP A 44 -5.39 -8.83 -8.33
N ALA A 45 -5.25 -7.84 -7.45
CA ALA A 45 -4.06 -6.99 -7.38
C ALA A 45 -2.80 -7.81 -7.06
N ARG A 46 -2.88 -8.76 -6.13
CA ARG A 46 -1.79 -9.68 -5.81
C ARG A 46 -1.46 -10.58 -7.01
N ALA A 47 -2.47 -11.13 -7.68
CA ALA A 47 -2.27 -11.97 -8.85
C ALA A 47 -1.56 -11.19 -9.98
N PHE A 48 -1.98 -9.96 -10.24
CA PHE A 48 -1.32 -9.05 -11.18
C PHE A 48 0.15 -8.85 -10.85
N VAL A 49 0.47 -8.55 -9.58
CA VAL A 49 1.85 -8.33 -9.12
C VAL A 49 2.69 -9.60 -9.24
N VAL A 50 2.17 -10.75 -8.81
CA VAL A 50 2.90 -12.03 -8.91
C VAL A 50 3.16 -12.41 -10.36
N GLN A 51 2.15 -12.28 -11.23
CA GLN A 51 2.29 -12.56 -12.65
C GLN A 51 3.33 -11.65 -13.27
N ALA A 52 3.27 -10.36 -12.99
CA ALA A 52 4.23 -9.42 -13.54
C ALA A 52 5.64 -9.68 -12.99
N CYS A 53 5.82 -9.92 -11.68
CA CYS A 53 7.12 -10.30 -11.12
C CYS A 53 7.68 -11.65 -11.63
N SER A 54 6.83 -12.54 -12.14
CA SER A 54 7.27 -13.81 -12.73
C SER A 54 7.91 -13.66 -14.12
N GLN A 55 7.74 -12.50 -14.76
CA GLN A 55 8.34 -12.23 -16.07
C GLN A 55 9.81 -11.79 -15.92
N LYS A 56 10.68 -12.32 -16.80
CA LYS A 56 12.15 -12.13 -16.76
C LYS A 56 12.63 -10.66 -16.80
N SER A 57 11.79 -9.72 -17.22
CA SER A 57 12.16 -8.30 -17.46
C SER A 57 11.20 -7.29 -16.86
N ALA A 58 10.19 -7.71 -16.10
CA ALA A 58 9.12 -6.83 -15.70
C ALA A 58 9.50 -5.95 -14.50
N ARG A 59 9.67 -4.66 -14.77
CA ARG A 59 9.66 -3.60 -13.76
C ARG A 59 8.21 -3.16 -13.56
N VAL A 60 7.45 -3.88 -12.73
CA VAL A 60 6.17 -3.37 -12.22
C VAL A 60 6.45 -2.10 -11.44
N LYS A 61 5.72 -1.02 -11.69
CA LYS A 61 5.77 0.21 -10.89
C LYS A 61 4.53 0.31 -10.01
N ALA A 62 4.63 1.15 -8.98
CA ALA A 62 3.49 1.47 -8.12
C ALA A 62 2.33 2.13 -8.90
N ALA A 63 2.65 2.90 -9.94
CA ALA A 63 1.68 3.50 -10.85
C ALA A 63 0.84 2.43 -11.59
N ASP A 64 1.48 1.37 -12.08
CA ASP A 64 0.80 0.29 -12.81
C ASP A 64 -0.20 -0.44 -11.90
N LEU A 65 0.20 -0.70 -10.65
CA LEU A 65 -0.70 -1.28 -9.65
C LEU A 65 -1.86 -0.34 -9.29
N ALA A 66 -1.58 0.97 -9.15
CA ALA A 66 -2.61 1.95 -8.81
C ALA A 66 -3.66 2.05 -9.92
N GLN A 67 -3.23 2.08 -11.20
CA GLN A 67 -4.13 2.05 -12.35
C GLN A 67 -4.93 0.76 -12.44
N PHE A 68 -4.29 -0.39 -12.18
CA PHE A 68 -4.99 -1.67 -12.19
C PHE A 68 -6.12 -1.72 -11.15
N ILE A 69 -5.84 -1.26 -9.92
CA ILE A 69 -6.84 -1.22 -8.83
C ILE A 69 -7.96 -0.24 -9.16
N ASP A 70 -7.61 0.92 -9.72
CA ASP A 70 -8.57 1.94 -10.15
C ASP A 70 -9.55 1.37 -11.17
N THR A 71 -9.06 0.77 -12.25
CA THR A 71 -9.89 0.10 -13.25
C THR A 71 -10.78 -0.97 -12.62
N LYS A 72 -10.20 -1.83 -11.77
CA LYS A 72 -10.94 -2.89 -11.09
C LYS A 72 -12.05 -2.35 -10.18
N TYR A 73 -11.82 -1.24 -9.49
CA TYR A 73 -12.82 -0.63 -8.64
C TYR A 73 -14.04 -0.17 -9.45
N TYR A 74 -13.82 0.53 -10.56
CA TYR A 74 -14.92 0.99 -11.42
C TYR A 74 -15.62 -0.18 -12.14
N GLU A 75 -14.89 -1.25 -12.49
CA GLU A 75 -15.48 -2.50 -13.00
C GLU A 75 -16.40 -3.16 -11.95
N LEU A 76 -15.98 -3.22 -10.68
CA LEU A 76 -16.73 -3.87 -9.61
C LEU A 76 -17.94 -3.06 -9.14
N THR A 77 -17.82 -1.74 -9.14
CA THR A 77 -18.87 -0.83 -8.63
C THR A 77 -19.86 -0.38 -9.70
N GLU A 78 -19.59 -0.67 -10.98
CA GLU A 78 -20.34 -0.18 -12.15
C GLU A 78 -20.46 1.35 -12.21
N ILE A 79 -19.63 2.07 -11.45
CA ILE A 79 -19.58 3.52 -11.44
C ILE A 79 -18.78 3.99 -12.66
N GLN A 80 -19.27 5.04 -13.34
CA GLN A 80 -18.50 5.68 -14.40
C GLN A 80 -17.48 6.64 -13.81
N LYS A 81 -16.20 6.42 -14.13
CA LYS A 81 -15.12 7.35 -13.81
C LYS A 81 -15.32 8.66 -14.56
N GLN A 82 -15.31 9.78 -13.84
CA GLN A 82 -15.38 11.11 -14.46
C GLN A 82 -13.99 11.60 -14.87
N ILE A 83 -13.95 12.47 -15.89
CA ILE A 83 -12.70 13.09 -16.34
C ILE A 83 -12.23 14.04 -15.23
N GLY A 84 -11.14 13.69 -14.56
CA GLY A 84 -10.59 14.45 -13.43
C GLY A 84 -10.63 13.70 -12.10
N ASP A 85 -11.22 12.50 -12.05
CA ASP A 85 -11.19 11.67 -10.85
C ASP A 85 -9.77 11.19 -10.54
N ASP A 86 -9.35 11.41 -9.30
CA ASP A 86 -8.11 10.88 -8.74
C ASP A 86 -8.13 9.34 -8.67
N LEU A 87 -6.95 8.75 -8.54
CA LEU A 87 -6.84 7.30 -8.35
C LEU A 87 -7.48 6.88 -7.02
N ILE A 88 -8.33 5.86 -7.05
CA ILE A 88 -8.97 5.29 -5.86
C ILE A 88 -7.95 4.84 -4.81
N ARG A 89 -6.76 4.41 -5.25
CA ARG A 89 -5.58 4.27 -4.40
C ARG A 89 -4.41 5.09 -4.93
N SER A 90 -3.80 5.87 -4.03
CA SER A 90 -2.56 6.58 -4.33
C SER A 90 -1.41 5.62 -4.68
N GLU A 91 -0.49 6.07 -5.53
CA GLU A 91 0.74 5.32 -5.83
C GLU A 91 1.58 5.03 -4.58
N ARG A 92 1.55 5.93 -3.58
CA ARG A 92 2.27 5.75 -2.32
C ARG A 92 1.74 4.53 -1.55
N SER A 93 0.42 4.38 -1.51
CA SER A 93 -0.23 3.23 -0.89
C SER A 93 0.09 1.95 -1.66
N CYS A 94 0.03 1.98 -2.99
CA CYS A 94 0.39 0.85 -3.85
C CYS A 94 1.85 0.42 -3.71
N ARG A 95 2.77 1.37 -3.47
CA ARG A 95 4.19 1.05 -3.17
C ARG A 95 4.34 0.28 -1.85
N LEU A 96 3.51 0.56 -0.86
CA LEU A 96 3.49 -0.20 0.39
C LEU A 96 2.94 -1.62 0.17
N ASP A 97 1.91 -1.79 -0.66
CA ASP A 97 1.37 -3.11 -0.98
C ASP A 97 2.38 -3.97 -1.73
N LEU A 98 3.04 -3.39 -2.75
CA LEU A 98 4.09 -4.08 -3.49
C LEU A 98 5.21 -4.57 -2.56
N ARG A 99 5.62 -3.75 -1.59
CA ARG A 99 6.59 -4.15 -0.56
C ARG A 99 6.04 -5.27 0.35
N LYS A 100 4.79 -5.17 0.79
CA LYS A 100 4.13 -6.20 1.62
C LYS A 100 4.04 -7.55 0.88
N TRP A 101 3.81 -7.52 -0.43
CA TRP A 101 3.69 -8.71 -1.27
C TRP A 101 5.02 -9.20 -1.85
N GLY A 102 6.14 -8.63 -1.39
CA GLY A 102 7.48 -9.14 -1.69
C GLY A 102 8.10 -8.64 -3.00
N ALA A 103 7.49 -7.66 -3.67
CA ALA A 103 8.12 -7.01 -4.82
C ALA A 103 9.37 -6.24 -4.37
N LYS A 104 10.53 -6.68 -4.86
CA LYS A 104 11.82 -6.01 -4.64
C LYS A 104 12.09 -5.08 -5.82
N PHE A 105 12.00 -3.78 -5.57
CA PHE A 105 12.46 -2.78 -6.53
C PHE A 105 13.97 -2.64 -6.34
N GLU A 106 14.74 -2.66 -7.43
CA GLU A 106 16.14 -2.23 -7.38
C GLU A 106 16.17 -0.85 -6.73
N ALA A 107 17.00 -0.70 -5.70
CA ALA A 107 17.15 0.55 -4.98
C ALA A 107 17.60 1.62 -5.98
N ASN A 108 16.81 2.70 -6.09
CA ASN A 108 17.29 3.95 -6.68
C ASN A 108 18.41 4.52 -5.82
#